data_AF-A0A8S4GYH7-F1
#
_entry.id   AF-A0A8S4GYH7-F1
#
_cell.length_a   1.000
_cell.length_b   1.000
_cell.length_c   1.000
_cell.angle_alpha   90.00
_cell.angle_beta   90.00
_cell.angle_gamma   90.00
#
_symmetry.space_group_name_H-M   'P 1'
#
loop_
_entity.id
_entity.type
_entity.pdbx_description
1 polymer ?
#
loop_
_entity_poly.entity_id
_entity_poly.type
_entity_poly.pdbx_seq_one_letter_code
_entity_poly.pdbx_strand_id
1 'polypeptide(L)'
;MPALVHKCACGRVLAAPAPRAAVLRASRSLVIANATTDTGVEIPGSKRETLQQVSVSLTRQLVGKNKASGKAGAGRKASRGKKKAGKAAGGRAKGFTNVSTKKLVVEIPGRDVSAEGNAKLACDMLEALPEGAAPDVSLVCCGGEVSEPFMAGLVERLPDLEVLSLTEAMEEPPAGDVLVLSAPSVGDLRGIEEVLGRFRGAAVVALNPEWTYDVPAEYRAMVRSFKVLYAFAPLAIQGFLGNKEGVILKAPGDASPESTPFRVFLREGGESEYRQVGQMARRPTPSDIEQVVYNAAAASSTVVKAAKGISSLFGRKKDDK
;
A
#
# COMPACT_ATOMS: atom_id res chain seq x y z
N MET A 1 0.12 5.21 43.84
CA MET A 1 0.59 6.45 44.49
C MET A 1 -0.42 7.54 44.21
N PRO A 2 -0.96 8.24 45.24
CA PRO A 2 -2.04 9.19 45.05
C PRO A 2 -1.51 10.51 44.47
N ALA A 3 -2.24 11.07 43.50
CA ALA A 3 -1.92 12.35 42.88
C ALA A 3 -2.10 13.50 43.88
N LEU A 4 -1.03 14.28 44.09
CA LEU A 4 -1.06 15.52 44.85
C LEU A 4 -1.97 16.53 44.13
N VAL A 5 -3.13 16.82 44.73
CA VAL A 5 -4.03 17.89 44.30
C VAL A 5 -3.68 19.14 45.10
N HIS A 6 -2.98 20.09 44.48
CA HIS A 6 -2.85 21.44 45.03
C HIS A 6 -4.17 22.20 44.83
N LYS A 7 -4.86 22.49 45.94
CA LYS A 7 -6.03 23.36 45.98
C LYS A 7 -5.59 24.82 45.97
N CYS A 8 -6.00 25.57 44.95
CA CYS A 8 -5.91 27.02 44.90
C CYS A 8 -7.06 27.65 45.73
N ALA A 9 -6.80 28.79 46.37
CA ALA A 9 -7.67 29.44 47.36
C ALA A 9 -9.01 30.01 46.82
N CYS A 10 -9.34 29.79 45.54
CA CYS A 10 -10.59 30.29 44.92
C CYS A 10 -11.66 29.22 44.67
N GLY A 11 -11.47 27.97 45.14
CA GLY A 11 -12.50 26.93 45.06
C GLY A 11 -12.87 26.45 43.65
N ARG A 12 -12.27 26.99 42.59
CA ARG A 12 -12.40 26.46 41.24
C ARG A 12 -11.37 25.36 41.00
N VAL A 13 -11.87 24.15 40.79
CA VAL A 13 -11.12 23.07 40.16
C VAL A 13 -10.86 23.52 38.71
N LEU A 14 -9.66 23.99 38.43
CA LEU A 14 -9.18 24.11 37.06
C LEU A 14 -8.99 22.68 36.55
N ALA A 15 -9.98 22.19 35.80
CA ALA A 15 -9.80 21.00 35.00
C ALA A 15 -8.58 21.23 34.10
N ALA A 16 -7.58 20.35 34.20
CA ALA A 16 -6.48 20.37 33.25
C ALA A 16 -7.06 20.33 31.83
N PRO A 17 -6.59 21.18 30.90
CA PRO A 17 -7.06 21.11 29.53
C PRO A 17 -6.83 19.68 29.02
N ALA A 18 -7.89 19.05 28.49
CA ALA A 18 -7.77 17.76 27.84
C ALA A 18 -6.65 17.85 26.79
N PRO A 19 -5.75 16.85 26.69
CA PRO A 19 -4.70 16.87 25.69
C PRO A 19 -5.36 17.00 24.32
N ARG A 20 -5.04 18.09 23.60
CA ARG A 20 -5.46 18.25 22.21
C ARG A 20 -4.91 17.06 21.42
N ALA A 21 -5.80 16.32 20.78
CA ALA A 21 -5.44 15.18 19.92
C ALA A 21 -4.38 15.62 18.90
N ALA A 22 -3.40 14.75 18.64
CA ALA A 22 -2.44 14.98 17.57
C ALA A 22 -3.19 15.05 16.23
N VAL A 23 -2.88 16.05 15.42
CA VAL A 23 -3.45 16.15 14.08
C VAL A 23 -2.52 15.40 13.14
N LEU A 24 -2.98 14.23 12.69
CA LEU A 24 -2.34 13.49 11.61
C LEU A 24 -2.84 14.03 10.27
N ARG A 25 -1.93 14.59 9.46
CA ARG A 25 -2.21 14.89 8.06
C ARG A 25 -1.30 14.06 7.18
N ALA A 26 -1.88 13.29 6.27
CA ALA A 26 -1.11 12.74 5.16
C ALA A 26 -0.52 13.92 4.38
N SER A 27 0.81 13.96 4.24
CA SER A 27 1.44 14.95 3.38
C SER A 27 1.37 14.43 1.94
N ARG A 28 0.76 15.23 1.06
CA ARG A 28 0.65 14.90 -0.37
C ARG A 28 1.88 15.35 -1.18
N SER A 29 2.84 16.05 -0.57
CA SER A 29 4.09 16.39 -1.24
C SER A 29 5.19 15.39 -0.87
N LEU A 30 5.81 14.86 -1.92
CA LEU A 30 6.99 14.03 -1.84
C LEU A 30 8.21 14.95 -1.75
N VAL A 31 8.49 15.45 -0.55
CA VAL A 31 9.80 16.02 -0.23
C VAL A 31 10.30 15.26 0.99
N ILE A 32 10.72 14.03 0.75
CA ILE A 32 11.50 13.27 1.71
C ILE A 32 12.89 13.25 1.11
N ALA A 33 13.92 13.65 1.86
CA ALA A 33 15.28 13.45 1.40
C ALA A 33 15.56 11.93 1.41
N ASN A 34 16.30 11.43 0.42
CA ASN A 34 16.79 10.04 0.43
C ASN A 34 17.39 9.74 1.80
N ALA A 35 16.84 8.72 2.46
CA ALA A 35 17.26 8.36 3.80
C ALA A 35 17.30 6.84 3.91
N THR A 36 18.47 6.35 4.31
CA THR A 36 18.61 5.01 4.82
C THR A 36 18.04 5.00 6.24
N THR A 37 17.21 4.01 6.54
CA THR A 37 16.67 3.83 7.89
C THR A 37 17.64 3.06 8.77
N ASP A 38 17.42 3.12 10.09
CA ASP A 38 18.13 2.30 11.08
C ASP A 38 18.03 0.77 10.84
N THR A 39 17.10 0.36 9.97
CA THR A 39 16.87 -1.05 9.59
C THR A 39 17.40 -1.40 8.18
N GLY A 40 18.10 -0.47 7.52
CA GLY A 40 18.60 -0.66 6.15
C GLY A 40 17.52 -0.64 5.07
N VAL A 41 16.27 -0.27 5.40
CA VAL A 41 15.23 0.01 4.39
C VAL A 41 15.50 1.38 3.77
N GLU A 42 15.47 1.43 2.44
CA GLU A 42 15.60 2.65 1.66
C GLU A 42 14.23 3.35 1.53
N ILE A 43 14.14 4.57 2.04
CA ILE A 43 12.98 5.44 1.81
C ILE A 43 13.25 6.26 0.54
N PRO A 44 12.39 6.18 -0.49
CA PRO A 44 12.61 6.90 -1.74
C PRO A 44 12.54 8.42 -1.49
N GLY A 45 13.56 9.13 -1.97
CA GLY A 45 13.66 10.58 -1.85
C GLY A 45 13.00 11.34 -3.00
N SER A 46 12.68 10.64 -4.08
CA SER A 46 12.10 11.22 -5.29
C SER A 46 11.00 10.36 -5.90
N LYS A 47 10.19 10.98 -6.76
CA LYS A 47 9.15 10.28 -7.53
C LYS A 47 9.79 9.22 -8.41
N ARG A 48 10.94 9.53 -9.03
CA ARG A 48 11.70 8.62 -9.88
C ARG A 48 12.14 7.36 -9.13
N GLU A 49 12.71 7.52 -7.93
CA GLU A 49 13.13 6.38 -7.11
C GLU A 49 11.92 5.57 -6.63
N THR A 50 10.81 6.23 -6.30
CA THR A 50 9.55 5.54 -5.98
C THR A 50 9.10 4.66 -7.14
N LEU A 51 9.07 5.21 -8.36
CA LEU A 51 8.71 4.47 -9.57
C LEU A 51 9.69 3.32 -9.86
N GLN A 52 10.98 3.50 -9.59
CA GLN A 52 11.99 2.46 -9.75
C GLN A 52 11.81 1.31 -8.73
N GLN A 53 11.51 1.63 -7.47
CA GLN A 53 11.20 0.60 -6.46
C GLN A 53 9.91 -0.16 -6.80
N VAL A 54 8.89 0.57 -7.28
CA VAL A 54 7.62 -0.02 -7.76
C VAL A 54 7.88 -0.92 -8.97
N SER A 55 8.67 -0.48 -9.95
CA SER A 55 8.91 -1.24 -11.18
C SER A 55 9.62 -2.55 -10.88
N VAL A 56 10.67 -2.54 -10.06
CA VAL A 56 11.35 -3.76 -9.59
C VAL A 56 10.37 -4.71 -8.90
N SER A 57 9.52 -4.18 -8.02
CA SER A 57 8.51 -4.96 -7.29
C SER A 57 7.47 -5.58 -8.23
N LEU A 58 6.98 -4.79 -9.19
CA LEU A 58 5.95 -5.17 -10.13
C LEU A 58 6.46 -6.19 -11.14
N THR A 59 7.64 -5.96 -11.73
CA THR A 59 8.30 -6.91 -12.64
C THR A 59 8.44 -8.29 -12.02
N ARG A 60 8.83 -8.39 -10.75
CA ARG A 60 8.93 -9.67 -10.04
C ARG A 60 7.57 -10.39 -9.96
N GLN A 61 6.49 -9.64 -9.73
CA GLN A 61 5.15 -10.21 -9.69
C GLN A 61 4.62 -10.57 -11.07
N LEU A 62 4.94 -9.82 -12.12
CA LEU A 62 4.44 -10.07 -13.47
C LEU A 62 5.23 -11.20 -14.15
N VAL A 63 6.57 -11.21 -14.05
CA VAL A 63 7.44 -12.20 -14.70
C VAL A 63 7.51 -13.54 -13.93
N GLY A 64 7.21 -13.51 -12.63
CA GLY A 64 7.25 -14.70 -11.77
C GLY A 64 6.10 -15.67 -11.99
N LYS A 65 6.25 -16.60 -12.96
CA LYS A 65 5.87 -18.06 -12.89
C LYS A 65 5.80 -18.82 -14.23
N ASN A 66 6.28 -18.30 -15.37
CA ASN A 66 6.29 -19.08 -16.63
C ASN A 66 7.35 -20.21 -16.71
N LYS A 67 8.13 -20.48 -15.64
CA LYS A 67 9.14 -21.56 -15.62
C LYS A 67 8.68 -22.88 -14.98
N ALA A 68 7.41 -23.04 -14.59
CA ALA A 68 6.95 -24.25 -13.88
C ALA A 68 6.04 -25.21 -14.68
N SER A 69 5.76 -24.99 -15.97
CA SER A 69 4.96 -25.93 -16.78
C SER A 69 5.74 -26.67 -17.89
N GLY A 70 7.05 -26.43 -18.01
CA GLY A 70 7.90 -27.02 -19.05
C GLY A 70 8.78 -28.17 -18.57
N LYS A 71 8.22 -29.26 -18.02
CA LYS A 71 8.81 -30.62 -18.02
C LYS A 71 7.94 -31.63 -17.27
N ALA A 72 7.15 -32.42 -18.01
CA ALA A 72 6.95 -33.86 -17.78
C ALA A 72 6.06 -34.45 -18.89
N GLY A 73 6.60 -34.54 -20.10
CA GLY A 73 6.18 -35.59 -21.03
C GLY A 73 6.94 -36.86 -20.67
N ALA A 74 6.25 -37.85 -20.08
CA ALA A 74 6.55 -39.28 -20.21
C ALA A 74 5.53 -40.13 -19.42
N GLY A 75 4.50 -40.62 -20.13
CA GLY A 75 3.90 -41.94 -19.95
C GLY A 75 3.10 -42.25 -18.67
N ARG A 76 1.79 -42.46 -18.82
CA ARG A 76 1.17 -43.81 -18.71
C ARG A 76 -0.35 -43.79 -18.89
N LYS A 77 -0.76 -44.56 -19.91
CA LYS A 77 -1.89 -45.49 -20.00
C LYS A 77 -3.31 -45.04 -19.60
N ALA A 78 -4.15 -45.11 -20.62
CA ALA A 78 -5.60 -45.21 -20.55
C ALA A 78 -6.09 -46.27 -19.54
N SER A 79 -7.08 -45.90 -18.74
CA SER A 79 -8.06 -46.85 -18.22
C SER A 79 -9.47 -46.24 -18.34
N ARG A 80 -10.32 -46.95 -19.08
CA ARG A 80 -11.76 -46.71 -19.23
C ARG A 80 -12.45 -47.10 -17.92
N GLY A 81 -13.29 -46.22 -17.37
CA GLY A 81 -14.08 -46.49 -16.17
C GLY A 81 -15.37 -45.68 -16.08
N LYS A 82 -16.44 -46.24 -16.67
CA LYS A 82 -17.87 -46.19 -16.31
C LYS A 82 -18.50 -44.94 -15.62
N LYS A 83 -19.52 -44.42 -16.31
CA LYS A 83 -20.61 -43.51 -15.85
C LYS A 83 -21.17 -43.84 -14.46
N LYS A 84 -21.50 -42.78 -13.70
CA LYS A 84 -22.75 -42.70 -12.92
C LYS A 84 -23.27 -41.25 -12.89
N ALA A 85 -24.53 -41.11 -13.28
CA ALA A 85 -25.33 -39.89 -13.18
C ALA A 85 -25.81 -39.68 -11.74
N GLY A 86 -25.93 -38.41 -11.33
CA GLY A 86 -26.47 -38.05 -10.02
C GLY A 86 -26.75 -36.56 -9.87
N LYS A 87 -28.00 -36.19 -10.20
CA LYS A 87 -28.88 -35.20 -9.56
C LYS A 87 -28.40 -33.74 -9.35
N ALA A 88 -29.10 -32.82 -10.02
CA ALA A 88 -29.15 -31.40 -9.74
C ALA A 88 -29.85 -31.09 -8.41
N ALA A 89 -29.31 -30.13 -7.65
CA ALA A 89 -30.05 -29.25 -6.75
C ALA A 89 -29.12 -28.13 -6.22
N GLY A 90 -29.62 -26.89 -6.21
CA GLY A 90 -29.11 -25.82 -5.36
C GLY A 90 -28.22 -24.78 -6.05
N GLY A 91 -28.85 -23.76 -6.62
CA GLY A 91 -28.17 -22.52 -6.99
C GLY A 91 -27.52 -21.89 -5.76
N ARG A 92 -26.20 -21.74 -5.81
CA ARG A 92 -25.39 -21.00 -4.86
C ARG A 92 -24.45 -20.13 -5.70
N ALA A 93 -24.44 -18.83 -5.43
CA ALA A 93 -23.70 -17.82 -6.16
C ALA A 93 -22.33 -18.35 -6.62
N LYS A 94 -22.08 -18.31 -7.94
CA LYS A 94 -20.80 -18.71 -8.53
C LYS A 94 -19.72 -17.79 -7.96
N GLY A 95 -18.97 -18.35 -7.02
CA GLY A 95 -17.81 -17.71 -6.44
C GLY A 95 -16.81 -17.32 -7.52
N PHE A 96 -16.20 -16.16 -7.31
CA PHE A 96 -15.14 -15.56 -8.10
C PHE A 96 -13.88 -16.47 -8.08
N THR A 97 -13.87 -17.56 -8.85
CA THR A 97 -12.72 -18.48 -8.95
C THR A 97 -11.94 -18.23 -10.24
N ASN A 98 -11.39 -17.01 -10.39
CA ASN A 98 -10.29 -16.78 -11.31
C ASN A 98 -9.00 -16.91 -10.50
N VAL A 99 -8.58 -18.15 -10.24
CA VAL A 99 -7.53 -18.51 -9.25
C VAL A 99 -6.11 -18.12 -9.74
N SER A 100 -5.96 -17.67 -10.98
CA SER A 100 -4.66 -17.28 -11.56
C SER A 100 -4.38 -15.77 -11.58
N THR A 101 -5.41 -14.91 -11.65
CA THR A 101 -5.20 -13.46 -11.81
C THR A 101 -4.69 -12.83 -10.51
N LYS A 102 -3.47 -12.31 -10.53
CA LYS A 102 -2.87 -11.60 -9.39
C LYS A 102 -3.51 -10.23 -9.25
N LYS A 103 -4.07 -9.92 -8.08
CA LYS A 103 -4.66 -8.61 -7.80
C LYS A 103 -3.75 -7.83 -6.85
N LEU A 104 -3.18 -6.75 -7.34
CA LEU A 104 -2.13 -5.98 -6.68
C LEU A 104 -2.58 -4.54 -6.46
N VAL A 105 -2.14 -3.94 -5.36
CA VAL A 105 -2.33 -2.51 -5.07
C VAL A 105 -0.98 -1.83 -5.02
N VAL A 106 -0.88 -0.69 -5.68
CA VAL A 106 0.30 0.17 -5.70
C VAL A 106 -0.14 1.56 -5.26
N GLU A 107 0.50 2.10 -4.23
CA GLU A 107 0.21 3.45 -3.72
C GLU A 107 1.46 4.32 -3.78
N ILE A 108 1.40 5.33 -4.63
CA ILE A 108 2.47 6.28 -4.91
C ILE A 108 1.90 7.68 -4.65
N PRO A 109 2.52 8.48 -3.77
CA PRO A 109 2.04 9.83 -3.52
C PRO A 109 2.23 10.69 -4.76
N GLY A 110 1.17 11.41 -5.15
CA GLY A 110 1.14 12.34 -6.26
C GLY A 110 0.77 13.75 -5.78
N ARG A 111 1.37 14.75 -6.42
CA ARG A 111 0.96 16.16 -6.24
C ARG A 111 -0.42 16.40 -6.86
N ASP A 112 -0.62 15.83 -8.04
CA ASP A 112 -1.90 15.80 -8.73
C ASP A 112 -2.58 14.46 -8.45
N VAL A 113 -3.78 14.54 -7.89
CA VAL A 113 -4.60 13.38 -7.51
C VAL A 113 -5.87 13.28 -8.36
N SER A 114 -5.98 14.09 -9.41
CA SER A 114 -7.06 13.97 -10.41
C SER A 114 -6.99 12.64 -11.16
N ALA A 115 -8.05 12.31 -11.89
CA ALA A 115 -8.07 11.15 -12.78
C ALA A 115 -6.94 11.21 -13.82
N GLU A 116 -6.76 12.37 -14.47
CA GLU A 116 -5.67 12.63 -15.42
C GLU A 116 -4.29 12.49 -14.76
N GLY A 117 -4.10 13.07 -13.57
CA GLY A 117 -2.85 12.96 -12.82
C GLY A 117 -2.47 11.52 -12.48
N ASN A 118 -3.45 10.69 -12.09
CA ASN A 118 -3.24 9.27 -11.80
C ASN A 118 -3.06 8.42 -13.06
N ALA A 119 -3.76 8.73 -14.15
CA ALA A 119 -3.55 8.07 -15.43
C ALA A 119 -2.14 8.36 -15.97
N LYS A 120 -1.68 9.62 -15.87
CA LYS A 120 -0.29 9.97 -16.18
C LYS A 120 0.71 9.22 -15.29
N LEU A 121 0.41 9.09 -13.99
CA LEU A 121 1.24 8.34 -13.06
C LEU A 121 1.30 6.85 -13.41
N ALA A 122 0.20 6.27 -13.89
CA ALA A 122 0.19 4.91 -14.41
C ALA A 122 1.13 4.76 -15.61
N CYS A 123 1.10 5.67 -16.58
CA CYS A 123 2.06 5.66 -17.70
C CYS A 123 3.51 5.84 -17.21
N ASP A 124 3.76 6.77 -16.28
CA ASP A 124 5.10 6.96 -15.68
C ASP A 124 5.59 5.65 -15.00
N MET A 125 4.68 4.88 -14.39
CA MET A 125 4.99 3.58 -13.78
C MET A 125 5.27 2.50 -14.83
N LEU A 126 4.50 2.47 -15.91
CA LEU A 126 4.68 1.51 -17.00
C LEU A 126 6.00 1.73 -17.74
N GLU A 127 6.37 2.98 -18.03
CA GLU A 127 7.67 3.32 -18.62
C GLU A 127 8.87 2.98 -17.72
N ALA A 128 8.67 2.98 -16.41
CA ALA A 128 9.72 2.62 -15.47
C ALA A 128 9.96 1.09 -15.41
N LEU A 129 9.11 0.28 -16.04
CA LEU A 129 9.32 -1.16 -16.15
C LEU A 129 10.50 -1.45 -17.09
N PRO A 130 11.33 -2.46 -16.78
CA PRO A 130 12.34 -2.94 -17.71
C PRO A 130 11.73 -3.33 -19.05
N GLU A 131 12.48 -3.15 -20.13
CA GLU A 131 12.05 -3.58 -21.46
C GLU A 131 11.70 -5.08 -21.48
N GLY A 132 10.56 -5.42 -22.08
CA GLY A 132 10.04 -6.80 -22.08
C GLY A 132 9.45 -7.29 -20.75
N ALA A 133 9.39 -6.45 -19.70
CA ALA A 133 8.75 -6.80 -18.43
C ALA A 133 7.25 -6.45 -18.38
N ALA A 134 6.81 -5.50 -19.19
CA ALA A 134 5.40 -5.19 -19.39
C ALA A 134 4.84 -6.11 -20.49
N PRO A 135 3.99 -7.10 -20.17
CA PRO A 135 3.20 -7.77 -21.20
C PRO A 135 2.20 -6.77 -21.80
N ASP A 136 1.34 -7.22 -22.71
CA ASP A 136 0.19 -6.46 -23.20
C ASP A 136 -0.60 -5.83 -22.03
N VAL A 137 -0.68 -4.49 -21.98
CA VAL A 137 -1.26 -3.73 -20.86
C VAL A 137 -2.48 -2.95 -21.33
N SER A 138 -3.55 -3.03 -20.55
CA SER A 138 -4.70 -2.13 -20.65
C SER A 138 -4.75 -1.21 -19.44
N LEU A 139 -4.88 0.09 -19.66
CA LEU A 139 -5.13 1.10 -18.64
C LEU A 139 -6.61 1.48 -18.66
N VAL A 140 -7.28 1.29 -17.52
CA VAL A 140 -8.63 1.80 -17.29
C VAL A 140 -8.56 3.00 -16.37
N CYS A 141 -8.99 4.14 -16.89
CA CYS A 141 -9.13 5.40 -16.17
C CYS A 141 -10.37 5.36 -15.27
N CYS A 142 -10.18 5.35 -13.95
CA CYS A 142 -11.24 5.42 -12.95
C CYS A 142 -11.27 6.80 -12.26
N GLY A 143 -12.29 7.04 -11.42
CA GLY A 143 -12.33 8.23 -10.56
C GLY A 143 -12.78 9.53 -11.23
N GLY A 144 -13.39 9.48 -12.43
CA GLY A 144 -13.97 10.63 -13.11
C GLY A 144 -13.83 10.58 -14.63
N GLU A 145 -14.36 11.59 -15.33
CA GLU A 145 -14.17 11.74 -16.77
C GLU A 145 -12.73 12.19 -17.06
N VAL A 146 -12.05 11.44 -17.91
CA VAL A 146 -10.77 11.80 -18.51
C VAL A 146 -11.07 12.24 -19.93
N SER A 147 -10.53 13.40 -20.34
CA SER A 147 -10.84 13.93 -21.66
C SER A 147 -10.26 13.05 -22.77
N GLU A 148 -11.00 12.88 -23.88
CA GLU A 148 -10.50 12.11 -25.04
C GLU A 148 -9.14 12.60 -25.56
N PRO A 149 -8.87 13.92 -25.67
CA PRO A 149 -7.55 14.41 -26.08
C PRO A 149 -6.44 14.00 -25.12
N PHE A 150 -6.73 13.92 -23.82
CA PHE A 150 -5.77 13.45 -22.83
C PHE A 150 -5.49 11.95 -23.01
N MET A 151 -6.53 11.13 -23.19
CA MET A 151 -6.36 9.69 -23.45
C MET A 151 -5.57 9.45 -24.74
N ALA A 152 -5.86 10.19 -25.81
CA ALA A 152 -5.09 10.13 -27.06
C ALA A 152 -3.61 10.46 -26.83
N GLY A 153 -3.30 11.48 -26.02
CA GLY A 153 -1.93 11.82 -25.64
C GLY A 153 -1.21 10.73 -24.84
N LEU A 154 -1.93 9.90 -24.07
CA LEU A 154 -1.35 8.73 -23.41
C LEU A 154 -0.99 7.62 -24.41
N VAL A 155 -1.84 7.39 -25.41
CA VAL A 155 -1.59 6.42 -26.48
C VAL A 155 -0.45 6.88 -27.38
N GLU A 156 -0.33 8.17 -27.70
CA GLU A 156 0.83 8.69 -28.43
C GLU A 156 2.15 8.45 -27.67
N ARG A 157 2.10 8.56 -26.35
CA ARG A 157 3.25 8.32 -25.47
C ARG A 157 3.61 6.84 -25.35
N LEU A 158 2.60 5.97 -25.31
CA LEU A 158 2.75 4.51 -25.23
C LEU A 158 1.86 3.86 -26.32
N PRO A 159 2.37 3.71 -27.55
CA PRO A 159 1.54 3.29 -28.70
C PRO A 159 0.87 1.92 -28.56
N ASP A 160 1.47 1.03 -27.77
CA ASP A 160 0.94 -0.31 -27.52
C ASP A 160 0.00 -0.38 -26.29
N LEU A 161 -0.29 0.77 -25.65
CA LEU A 161 -1.17 0.84 -24.49
C LEU A 161 -2.63 1.01 -24.93
N GLU A 162 -3.47 0.06 -24.56
CA GLU A 162 -4.91 0.25 -24.63
C GLU A 162 -5.36 1.17 -23.47
N VAL A 163 -6.00 2.30 -23.78
CA VAL A 163 -6.51 3.23 -22.77
C VAL A 163 -8.03 3.30 -22.89
N LEU A 164 -8.73 2.99 -21.80
CA LEU A 164 -10.19 2.93 -21.73
C LEU A 164 -10.70 3.75 -20.54
N SER A 165 -11.88 4.32 -20.67
CA SER A 165 -12.70 4.70 -19.54
C SER A 165 -13.28 3.46 -18.84
N LEU A 166 -13.74 3.61 -17.60
CA LEU A 166 -14.44 2.52 -16.92
C LEU A 166 -15.70 2.06 -17.67
N THR A 167 -16.44 2.99 -18.28
CA THR A 167 -17.65 2.69 -19.06
C THR A 167 -17.33 1.85 -20.28
N GLU A 168 -16.29 2.21 -21.06
CA GLU A 168 -15.86 1.42 -22.22
C GLU A 168 -15.41 0.01 -21.81
N ALA A 169 -14.63 -0.10 -20.71
CA ALA A 169 -14.23 -1.40 -20.18
C ALA A 169 -15.42 -2.26 -19.71
N MET A 170 -16.52 -1.62 -19.29
CA MET A 170 -17.77 -2.31 -18.95
C MET A 170 -18.49 -2.84 -20.19
N GLU A 171 -18.39 -2.18 -21.34
CA GLU A 171 -18.94 -2.66 -22.60
C GLU A 171 -18.08 -3.78 -23.19
N GLU A 172 -16.79 -3.51 -23.36
CA GLU A 172 -15.80 -4.43 -23.92
C GLU A 172 -14.72 -4.73 -22.89
N PRO A 173 -14.49 -6.01 -22.52
CA PRO A 173 -13.48 -6.34 -21.52
C PRO A 173 -12.08 -5.99 -22.05
N PRO A 174 -11.21 -5.39 -21.22
CA PRO A 174 -9.84 -5.06 -21.63
C PRO A 174 -9.09 -6.28 -22.17
N ALA A 175 -8.35 -6.10 -23.26
CA ALA A 175 -7.72 -7.18 -24.00
C ALA A 175 -6.37 -7.63 -23.43
N GLY A 176 -5.68 -6.74 -22.69
CA GLY A 176 -4.33 -6.97 -22.20
C GLY A 176 -4.20 -8.10 -21.16
N ASP A 177 -2.97 -8.59 -20.99
CA ASP A 177 -2.64 -9.58 -19.95
C ASP A 177 -2.53 -8.91 -18.56
N VAL A 178 -2.22 -7.61 -18.53
CA VAL A 178 -2.19 -6.81 -17.30
C VAL A 178 -3.17 -5.66 -17.41
N LEU A 179 -4.10 -5.59 -16.44
CA LEU A 179 -5.03 -4.49 -16.30
C LEU A 179 -4.55 -3.51 -15.22
N VAL A 180 -4.40 -2.24 -15.56
CA VAL A 180 -4.14 -1.16 -14.60
C VAL A 180 -5.41 -0.36 -14.38
N LEU A 181 -5.87 -0.25 -13.15
CA LEU A 181 -6.99 0.60 -12.74
C LEU A 181 -6.41 1.86 -12.08
N SER A 182 -6.57 3.04 -12.67
CA SER A 182 -6.02 4.29 -12.11
C SER A 182 -6.99 4.97 -11.15
N ALA A 183 -6.56 5.18 -9.91
CA ALA A 183 -7.30 5.85 -8.83
C ALA A 183 -8.76 5.41 -8.67
N PRO A 184 -9.04 4.09 -8.59
CA PRO A 184 -10.40 3.65 -8.49
C PRO A 184 -11.01 4.03 -7.12
N SER A 185 -12.23 4.57 -7.19
CA SER A 185 -12.99 5.08 -6.06
C SER A 185 -14.04 4.08 -5.57
N VAL A 186 -14.70 4.38 -4.45
CA VAL A 186 -15.85 3.57 -3.97
C VAL A 186 -17.00 3.58 -4.98
N GLY A 187 -17.17 4.66 -5.74
CA GLY A 187 -18.19 4.75 -6.80
C GLY A 187 -17.94 3.79 -7.98
N ASP A 188 -16.67 3.44 -8.22
CA ASP A 188 -16.25 2.60 -9.35
C ASP A 188 -16.38 1.10 -9.06
N LEU A 189 -16.59 0.71 -7.80
CA LEU A 189 -16.54 -0.68 -7.35
C LEU A 189 -17.47 -1.61 -8.14
N ARG A 190 -18.67 -1.14 -8.49
CA ARG A 190 -19.63 -1.93 -9.30
C ARG A 190 -19.07 -2.22 -10.68
N GLY A 191 -18.60 -1.19 -11.38
CA GLY A 191 -18.04 -1.34 -12.73
C GLY A 191 -16.80 -2.21 -12.73
N ILE A 192 -15.94 -2.02 -11.71
CA ILE A 192 -14.72 -2.81 -11.56
C ILE A 192 -15.04 -4.28 -11.27
N GLU A 193 -16.04 -4.60 -10.45
CA GLU A 193 -16.46 -5.99 -10.25
C GLU A 193 -16.92 -6.65 -11.56
N GLU A 194 -17.66 -5.91 -12.39
CA GLU A 194 -18.13 -6.37 -13.70
C GLU A 194 -16.99 -6.61 -14.69
N VAL A 195 -16.06 -5.64 -14.81
CA VAL A 195 -14.85 -5.76 -15.62
C VAL A 195 -14.03 -6.97 -15.17
N LEU A 196 -13.77 -7.10 -13.87
CA LEU A 196 -12.99 -8.21 -13.32
C LEU A 196 -13.67 -9.58 -13.48
N GLY A 197 -15.01 -9.62 -13.55
CA GLY A 197 -15.77 -10.83 -13.83
C GLY A 197 -15.52 -11.37 -15.25
N ARG A 198 -15.15 -10.49 -16.19
CA ARG A 198 -14.88 -10.82 -17.60
C ARG A 198 -13.40 -10.83 -17.95
N PHE A 199 -12.57 -10.10 -17.22
CA PHE A 199 -11.12 -10.06 -17.42
C PHE A 199 -10.47 -11.43 -17.23
N ARG A 200 -9.53 -11.79 -18.12
CA ARG A 200 -8.84 -13.08 -18.13
C ARG A 200 -7.32 -12.99 -18.10
N GLY A 201 -6.76 -11.79 -18.01
CA GLY A 201 -5.31 -11.59 -17.94
C GLY A 201 -4.68 -12.09 -16.63
N ALA A 202 -3.36 -12.15 -16.64
CA ALA A 202 -2.51 -12.62 -15.55
C ALA A 202 -2.54 -11.72 -14.31
N ALA A 203 -2.72 -10.40 -14.46
CA ALA A 203 -2.72 -9.50 -13.30
C ALA A 203 -3.61 -8.26 -13.45
N VAL A 204 -3.98 -7.72 -12.28
CA VAL A 204 -4.70 -6.46 -12.12
C VAL A 204 -3.93 -5.62 -11.11
N VAL A 205 -3.62 -4.37 -11.46
CA VAL A 205 -2.96 -3.40 -10.60
C VAL A 205 -3.92 -2.24 -10.33
N ALA A 206 -4.37 -2.11 -9.09
CA ALA A 206 -5.07 -0.90 -8.65
C ALA A 206 -4.03 0.12 -8.18
N LEU A 207 -3.85 1.18 -8.95
CA LEU A 207 -2.96 2.30 -8.64
C LEU A 207 -3.73 3.35 -7.83
N ASN A 208 -3.24 3.72 -6.66
CA ASN A 208 -3.83 4.72 -5.77
C ASN A 208 -5.34 4.56 -5.51
N PRO A 209 -5.84 3.35 -5.16
CA PRO A 209 -7.26 3.18 -4.87
C PRO A 209 -7.70 3.96 -3.64
N GLU A 210 -8.90 4.52 -3.67
CA GLU A 210 -9.46 5.27 -2.53
C GLU A 210 -10.15 4.36 -1.49
N TRP A 211 -10.43 3.09 -1.85
CA TRP A 211 -11.24 2.15 -1.06
C TRP A 211 -10.52 1.50 0.13
N THR A 212 -10.17 2.27 1.16
CA THR A 212 -9.35 1.76 2.28
C THR A 212 -10.14 1.25 3.49
N TYR A 213 -11.14 1.98 3.96
CA TYR A 213 -11.83 1.66 5.23
C TYR A 213 -13.36 1.56 5.09
N ASP A 214 -13.97 2.37 4.24
CA ASP A 214 -15.44 2.49 4.12
C ASP A 214 -15.99 1.85 2.85
N VAL A 215 -15.74 0.55 2.69
CA VAL A 215 -16.21 -0.23 1.54
C VAL A 215 -17.57 -0.87 1.85
N PRO A 216 -18.59 -0.70 0.97
CA PRO A 216 -19.88 -1.38 1.08
C PRO A 216 -19.72 -2.90 1.24
N ALA A 217 -20.60 -3.51 2.03
CA ALA A 217 -20.43 -4.89 2.50
C ALA A 217 -20.29 -5.90 1.34
N GLU A 218 -21.02 -5.68 0.26
CA GLU A 218 -21.01 -6.47 -0.97
C GLU A 218 -19.64 -6.49 -1.66
N TYR A 219 -18.89 -5.39 -1.67
CA TYR A 219 -17.60 -5.29 -2.36
C TYR A 219 -16.40 -5.61 -1.48
N ARG A 220 -16.58 -5.83 -0.17
CA ARG A 220 -15.48 -6.10 0.77
C ARG A 220 -14.64 -7.31 0.37
N ALA A 221 -15.28 -8.37 -0.15
CA ALA A 221 -14.56 -9.57 -0.59
C ALA A 221 -13.67 -9.26 -1.80
N MET A 222 -14.17 -8.51 -2.77
CA MET A 222 -13.41 -8.07 -3.94
C MET A 222 -12.23 -7.18 -3.51
N VAL A 223 -12.45 -6.13 -2.73
CA VAL A 223 -11.38 -5.22 -2.28
C VAL A 223 -10.32 -5.98 -1.48
N ARG A 224 -10.71 -6.88 -0.57
CA ARG A 224 -9.78 -7.71 0.22
C ARG A 224 -9.00 -8.73 -0.63
N SER A 225 -9.46 -9.04 -1.84
CA SER A 225 -8.72 -9.92 -2.75
C SER A 225 -7.48 -9.26 -3.32
N PHE A 226 -7.42 -7.92 -3.32
CA PHE A 226 -6.22 -7.18 -3.69
C PHE A 226 -5.17 -7.23 -2.59
N LYS A 227 -3.93 -7.49 -2.98
CA LYS A 227 -2.76 -7.47 -2.08
C LYS A 227 -1.97 -6.20 -2.33
N VAL A 228 -1.74 -5.42 -1.28
CA VAL A 228 -0.84 -4.27 -1.37
C VAL A 228 0.55 -4.78 -1.70
N LEU A 229 1.02 -4.45 -2.90
CA LEU A 229 2.36 -4.73 -3.36
C LEU A 229 3.29 -3.69 -2.77
N TYR A 230 3.00 -2.42 -3.07
CA TYR A 230 3.79 -1.27 -2.68
C TYR A 230 2.88 -0.20 -2.11
N ALA A 231 3.30 0.45 -1.02
CA ALA A 231 2.63 1.64 -0.52
C ALA A 231 3.63 2.60 0.12
N PHE A 232 3.56 3.86 -0.28
CA PHE A 232 4.33 4.94 0.30
C PHE A 232 3.42 6.10 0.68
N ALA A 233 3.30 6.38 1.98
CA ALA A 233 2.49 7.47 2.49
C ALA A 233 3.31 8.37 3.42
N PRO A 234 3.72 9.55 2.95
CA PRO A 234 4.32 10.59 3.79
C PRO A 234 3.31 11.10 4.83
N LEU A 235 3.78 11.30 6.05
CA LEU A 235 3.00 11.78 7.19
C LEU A 235 3.60 13.09 7.71
N ALA A 236 2.73 14.09 7.88
CA ALA A 236 3.03 15.24 8.71
C ALA A 236 2.30 15.08 10.03
N ILE A 237 3.06 14.93 11.12
CA ILE A 237 2.53 14.68 12.45
C ILE A 237 2.68 15.97 13.25
N GLN A 238 1.55 16.63 13.52
CA GLN A 238 1.52 17.82 14.35
C GLN A 238 0.91 17.46 15.70
N GLY A 239 1.69 17.59 16.77
CA GLY A 239 1.24 17.29 18.13
C GLY A 239 2.01 18.03 19.20
N PHE A 240 1.71 17.72 20.46
CA PHE A 240 2.32 18.35 21.64
C PHE A 240 3.86 18.15 21.72
N LEU A 241 4.39 17.16 21.01
CA LEU A 241 5.79 16.76 21.00
C LEU A 241 6.60 17.37 19.84
N GLY A 242 6.08 18.42 19.20
CA GLY A 242 6.70 19.11 18.06
C GLY A 242 6.24 18.59 16.69
N ASN A 243 6.71 19.23 15.62
CA ASN A 243 6.51 18.76 14.26
C ASN A 243 7.42 17.56 13.99
N LYS A 244 6.83 16.41 13.65
CA LYS A 244 7.58 15.23 13.21
C LYS A 244 7.19 14.88 11.79
N GLU A 245 8.17 14.43 11.03
CA GLU A 245 7.93 13.81 9.74
C GLU A 245 7.82 12.31 9.95
N GLY A 246 6.93 11.68 9.21
CA GLY A 246 6.75 10.25 9.26
C GLY A 246 6.52 9.66 7.89
N VAL A 247 6.71 8.35 7.79
CA VAL A 247 6.47 7.59 6.58
C VAL A 247 5.82 6.28 6.94
N ILE A 248 4.75 5.92 6.24
CA ILE A 248 4.30 4.54 6.15
C ILE A 248 4.85 3.98 4.85
N LEU A 249 5.63 2.91 4.96
CA LEU A 249 6.22 2.23 3.82
C LEU A 249 5.88 0.75 3.87
N LYS A 250 5.44 0.24 2.74
CA LYS A 250 5.45 -1.17 2.41
C LYS A 250 6.14 -1.30 1.06
N ALA A 251 7.39 -1.75 1.08
CA ALA A 251 8.17 -2.04 -0.12
C ALA A 251 8.59 -3.52 -0.05
N PRO A 252 8.13 -4.35 -1.00
CA PRO A 252 8.51 -5.74 -1.02
C PRO A 252 9.93 -5.81 -1.58
N GLY A 253 10.88 -6.15 -0.72
CA GLY A 253 12.21 -6.58 -1.17
C GLY A 253 12.10 -7.94 -1.88
N ASP A 254 12.87 -8.93 -1.44
CA ASP A 254 12.79 -10.30 -1.98
C ASP A 254 11.61 -11.12 -1.40
N ALA A 255 10.80 -10.51 -0.53
CA ALA A 255 9.67 -11.14 0.13
C ALA A 255 8.37 -11.02 -0.69
N SER A 256 7.41 -11.93 -0.45
CA SER A 256 6.09 -11.84 -1.09
C SER A 256 5.31 -10.61 -0.56
N PRO A 257 4.32 -10.12 -1.33
CA PRO A 257 3.46 -9.02 -0.88
C PRO A 257 2.75 -9.32 0.45
N GLU A 258 2.45 -10.59 0.71
CA GLU A 258 1.73 -11.06 1.90
C GLU A 258 2.63 -11.11 3.14
N SER A 259 3.91 -11.48 2.97
CA SER A 259 4.87 -11.58 4.08
C SER A 259 5.52 -10.24 4.45
N THR A 260 5.45 -9.24 3.57
CA THR A 260 6.07 -7.94 3.80
C THR A 260 5.22 -7.11 4.76
N PRO A 261 5.68 -6.68 5.95
CA PRO A 261 4.88 -5.83 6.82
C PRO A 261 4.85 -4.37 6.32
N PHE A 262 3.81 -3.63 6.70
CA PHE A 262 3.87 -2.17 6.72
C PHE A 262 4.81 -1.73 7.84
N ARG A 263 5.67 -0.75 7.56
CA ARG A 263 6.60 -0.17 8.52
C ARG A 263 6.27 1.31 8.70
N VAL A 264 6.36 1.77 9.94
CA VAL A 264 6.15 3.17 10.30
C VAL A 264 7.49 3.73 10.73
N PHE A 265 7.94 4.77 10.03
CA PHE A 265 9.17 5.48 10.29
C PHE A 265 8.87 6.90 10.76
N LEU A 266 9.68 7.42 11.67
CA LEU A 266 9.62 8.81 12.13
C LEU A 266 11.00 9.46 12.03
N ARG A 267 10.99 10.76 11.76
CA ARG A 267 12.15 11.65 11.81
C ARG A 267 11.81 12.85 12.68
N GLU A 268 12.60 13.08 13.72
CA GLU A 268 12.47 14.26 14.57
C GLU A 268 13.14 15.47 13.89
N GLY A 269 12.65 16.67 14.18
CA GLY A 269 13.21 17.90 13.62
C GLY A 269 14.69 18.07 14.00
N GLY A 270 15.58 18.03 13.00
CA GLY A 270 17.02 18.14 13.16
C GLY A 270 17.79 16.81 13.06
N GLU A 271 17.10 15.67 13.02
CA GLU A 271 17.74 14.37 12.73
C GLU A 271 17.81 14.13 11.22
N SER A 272 18.91 13.53 10.76
CA SER A 272 19.10 13.19 9.34
C SER A 272 18.43 11.86 8.95
N GLU A 273 18.23 10.96 9.91
CA GLU A 273 17.79 9.57 9.67
C GLU A 273 16.34 9.33 10.10
N TYR A 274 15.68 8.42 9.38
CA TYR A 274 14.37 7.90 9.75
C TYR A 274 14.54 6.68 10.66
N ARG A 275 13.88 6.69 11.81
CA ARG A 275 13.86 5.58 12.75
C ARG A 275 12.58 4.77 12.61
N GLN A 276 12.69 3.44 12.53
CA GLN A 276 11.52 2.58 12.58
C GLN A 276 10.93 2.57 13.98
N VAL A 277 9.64 2.90 14.09
CA VAL A 277 8.92 2.97 15.37
C VAL A 277 7.83 1.91 15.49
N GLY A 278 7.44 1.29 14.38
CA GLY A 278 6.44 0.24 14.39
C GLY A 278 6.42 -0.56 13.09
N GLN A 279 5.83 -1.75 13.16
CA GLN A 279 5.53 -2.58 12.01
C GLN A 279 4.20 -3.31 12.20
N MET A 280 3.45 -3.52 11.13
CA MET A 280 2.12 -4.13 11.16
C MET A 280 1.90 -5.00 9.93
N ALA A 281 1.22 -6.13 10.08
CA ALA A 281 0.87 -6.99 8.94
C ALA A 281 -0.21 -6.35 8.04
N ARG A 282 -1.14 -5.60 8.65
CA ARG A 282 -2.19 -4.84 7.95
C ARG A 282 -1.80 -3.38 7.79
N ARG A 283 -2.51 -2.66 6.90
CA ARG A 283 -2.38 -1.21 6.75
C ARG A 283 -2.66 -0.53 8.11
N PRO A 284 -1.77 0.36 8.59
CA PRO A 284 -2.01 1.14 9.80
C PRO A 284 -3.19 2.10 9.61
N THR A 285 -4.11 2.10 10.57
CA THR A 285 -5.18 3.10 10.70
C THR A 285 -4.62 4.37 11.35
N PRO A 286 -5.33 5.51 11.28
CA PRO A 286 -4.96 6.71 12.03
C PRO A 286 -4.72 6.44 13.53
N SER A 287 -5.58 5.65 14.17
CA SER A 287 -5.43 5.28 15.58
C SER A 287 -4.17 4.45 15.86
N ASP A 288 -3.80 3.52 14.96
CA ASP A 288 -2.55 2.76 15.09
C ASP A 288 -1.33 3.69 15.01
N ILE A 289 -1.36 4.66 14.10
CA ILE A 289 -0.27 5.63 13.90
C ILE A 289 -0.10 6.48 15.16
N GLU A 290 -1.20 7.02 15.72
CA GLU A 290 -1.16 7.78 16.98
C GLU A 290 -0.56 6.96 18.12
N GLN A 291 -0.96 5.70 18.26
CA GLN A 291 -0.46 4.81 19.30
C GLN A 291 1.03 4.51 19.13
N VAL A 292 1.48 4.22 17.92
CA VAL A 292 2.91 3.98 17.62
C VAL A 292 3.75 5.23 17.90
N VAL A 293 3.28 6.41 17.48
CA VAL A 293 3.97 7.68 17.75
C VAL A 293 4.06 7.97 19.24
N TYR A 294 2.96 7.74 19.98
CA TYR A 294 2.94 7.91 21.43
C TYR A 294 3.93 6.97 22.13
N ASN A 295 3.93 5.69 21.77
CA ASN A 295 4.84 4.69 22.33
C ASN A 295 6.31 5.04 22.04
N ALA A 296 6.61 5.51 20.83
CA ALA A 296 7.94 5.94 20.45
C ALA A 296 8.41 7.13 21.30
N ALA A 297 7.53 8.12 21.52
CA ALA A 297 7.82 9.28 22.35
C ALA A 297 8.02 8.92 23.84
N ALA A 298 7.21 7.99 24.37
CA ALA A 298 7.38 7.51 25.73
C ALA A 298 8.73 6.81 25.92
N ALA A 299 9.13 5.99 24.95
CA ALA A 299 10.42 5.29 24.94
C ALA A 299 11.62 6.23 24.80
N SER A 300 11.45 7.40 24.16
CA SER A 300 12.51 8.41 23.99
C SER A 300 12.60 9.43 25.14
N SER A 301 11.67 9.39 26.12
CA SER A 301 11.61 10.35 27.22
C SER A 301 12.88 10.34 28.11
N THR A 302 13.26 11.54 28.57
CA THR A 302 14.49 11.84 29.33
C THR A 302 14.66 10.98 30.59
N VAL A 303 13.56 10.50 31.18
CA VAL A 303 13.56 9.63 32.36
C VAL A 303 14.14 8.26 32.04
N VAL A 304 13.88 7.70 30.86
CA VAL A 304 14.44 6.41 30.41
C VAL A 304 15.92 6.57 30.03
N LYS A 305 16.30 7.69 29.42
CA LYS A 305 17.71 8.02 29.14
C LYS A 305 18.51 8.24 30.43
N ALA A 306 17.93 8.92 31.42
CA ALA A 306 18.53 9.12 32.75
C ALA A 306 18.67 7.80 33.53
N ALA A 307 17.66 6.93 33.50
CA ALA A 307 17.72 5.62 34.15
C ALA A 307 18.79 4.70 33.54
N LYS A 308 18.95 4.69 32.20
CA LYS A 308 20.06 3.99 31.54
C LYS A 308 21.43 4.57 31.92
N GLY A 309 21.56 5.90 31.96
CA GLY A 309 22.80 6.58 32.36
C GLY A 309 23.20 6.34 33.82
N ILE A 310 22.23 6.21 34.73
CA ILE A 310 22.49 5.87 36.13
C ILE A 310 22.83 4.37 36.27
N SER A 311 22.14 3.48 35.56
CA SER A 311 22.46 2.03 35.60
C SER A 311 23.86 1.70 35.08
N SER A 312 24.37 2.42 34.08
CA SER A 312 25.73 2.21 33.54
C SER A 312 26.82 2.75 34.48
N LEU A 313 26.51 3.72 35.33
CA LEU A 313 27.40 4.24 36.36
C LEU A 313 27.41 3.36 37.62
N PHE A 314 26.30 2.74 37.99
CA PHE A 314 26.19 1.90 39.19
C PHE A 314 26.38 0.38 38.94
N GLY A 315 26.36 -0.07 37.69
CA GLY A 315 26.60 -1.48 37.31
C GLY A 315 28.08 -1.86 37.14
N ARG A 316 29.01 -0.89 37.18
CA ARG A 316 30.44 -1.10 36.90
C ARG A 316 31.28 -1.37 38.16
N LYS A 317 30.66 -1.90 39.22
CA LYS A 317 31.31 -2.18 40.50
C LYS A 317 30.96 -3.56 41.05
N LYS A 318 31.33 -4.60 40.30
CA LYS A 318 31.69 -5.91 40.83
C LYS A 318 32.28 -6.71 39.67
N ASP A 319 33.60 -6.81 39.69
CA ASP A 319 34.41 -7.95 39.24
C ASP A 319 35.79 -7.40 38.91
N ASP A 320 36.57 -7.14 39.95
CA ASP A 320 38.00 -7.46 39.93
C ASP A 320 38.46 -7.70 41.37
N LYS A 321 39.29 -8.75 41.49
CA LYS A 321 39.75 -9.47 42.68
C LYS A 321 40.40 -8.61 43.75
#